data_AF-A0A9Q9CFP2-F1
#
_entry.id   AF-A0A9Q9CFP2-F1
#
_cell.length_a   1.000
_cell.length_b   1.000
_cell.length_c   1.000
_cell.angle_alpha   90.00
_cell.angle_beta   90.00
_cell.angle_gamma   90.00
#
_symmetry.space_group_name_H-M   'P 1'
#
loop_
_entity.id
_entity.type
_entity.pdbx_description
1 polymer ?
#
loop_
_entity_poly.entity_id
_entity_poly.type
_entity_poly.pdbx_seq_one_letter_code
_entity_poly.pdbx_strand_id
1 'polypeptide(L)' 'MDDQAYIQKEAEMLYQYMIEDGETFKKPKQIYHQIFKSIQSSVACECGGLAHLEISEQEVKEIIQKIVDEHPVSLIK' A
#
# COMPACT_ATOMS: atom_id res chain seq x y z
N MET A 1 0.87 -19.14 -0.25
CA MET A 1 0.28 -17.94 0.37
C MET A 1 -0.17 -17.10 -0.81
N ASP A 2 -1.40 -16.61 -0.83
CA ASP A 2 -1.92 -15.89 -2.00
C ASP A 2 -1.27 -14.50 -2.06
N ASP A 3 -0.55 -14.19 -3.15
CA ASP A 3 0.23 -12.94 -3.27
C ASP A 3 -0.67 -11.71 -3.18
N GLN A 4 -1.89 -11.80 -3.70
CA GLN A 4 -2.88 -10.73 -3.58
C GLN A 4 -3.25 -10.49 -2.10
N ALA A 5 -3.51 -11.55 -1.34
CA ALA A 5 -3.80 -11.45 0.09
C ALA A 5 -2.60 -10.94 0.92
N TYR A 6 -1.37 -11.26 0.52
CA TYR A 6 -0.16 -10.69 1.14
C TYR A 6 -0.09 -9.18 0.89
N ILE A 7 -0.21 -8.75 -0.36
CA ILE A 7 -0.16 -7.33 -0.75
C ILE A 7 -1.26 -6.53 -0.06
N GLN A 8 -2.48 -7.08 0.02
CA GLN A 8 -3.59 -6.44 0.71
C GLN A 8 -3.28 -6.21 2.19
N LYS A 9 -2.85 -7.24 2.91
CA LYS A 9 -2.52 -7.13 4.35
C LYS A 9 -1.38 -6.16 4.61
N GLU A 10 -0.34 -6.18 3.77
CA GLU A 10 0.79 -5.27 3.91
C GLU A 10 0.37 -3.82 3.67
N ALA A 11 -0.44 -3.57 2.64
CA ALA A 11 -0.99 -2.26 2.36
C ALA A 11 -1.91 -1.75 3.49
N GLU A 12 -2.77 -2.61 4.06
CA GLU A 12 -3.62 -2.28 5.21
C GLU A 12 -2.78 -1.94 6.44
N MET A 13 -1.74 -2.74 6.73
CA MET A 13 -0.83 -2.51 7.85
C MET A 13 -0.10 -1.17 7.72
N LEU A 14 0.48 -0.90 6.54
CA LEU A 14 1.17 0.35 6.25
C LEU A 14 0.21 1.54 6.36
N TYR A 15 -1.00 1.40 5.83
CA TYR A 15 -2.02 2.43 5.96
C TYR A 15 -2.34 2.72 7.43
N GLN A 16 -2.63 1.70 8.23
CA GLN A 16 -2.93 1.87 9.67
C GLN A 16 -1.75 2.51 10.40
N TYR A 17 -0.52 2.06 10.14
CA TYR A 17 0.68 2.63 10.76
C TYR A 17 0.81 4.13 10.50
N MET A 18 0.57 4.57 9.26
CA MET A 18 0.61 6.00 8.91
C MET A 18 -0.46 6.82 9.67
N ILE A 19 -1.66 6.25 9.86
CA ILE A 19 -2.73 6.90 10.63
C ILE A 19 -2.39 6.95 12.12
N GLU A 20 -1.86 5.86 12.68
CA GLU A 20 -1.48 5.76 14.09
C GLU A 20 -0.27 6.66 14.44
N ASP A 21 0.69 6.81 13.53
CA ASP A 21 1.83 7.72 13.67
C ASP A 21 1.40 9.21 13.61
N GLY A 22 0.15 9.47 13.23
CA GLY A 22 -0.40 10.82 13.09
C GLY A 22 0.12 11.53 11.85
N GLU A 23 0.58 10.79 10.83
CA GLU A 23 0.99 11.38 9.57
C GLU A 23 -0.20 12.10 8.91
N THR A 24 0.02 13.37 8.58
CA THR A 24 -1.02 14.20 7.98
C THR A 24 -0.81 14.33 6.49
N PHE A 25 -1.73 13.71 5.75
CA PHE A 25 -1.70 13.71 4.28
C PHE A 25 -2.61 14.81 3.74
N LYS A 26 -2.07 15.60 2.80
CA LYS A 26 -2.86 16.62 2.10
C LYS A 26 -3.72 16.02 0.99
N LYS A 27 -3.30 14.87 0.45
CA LYS A 27 -3.97 14.20 -0.67
C LYS A 27 -3.88 12.68 -0.52
N PRO A 28 -4.96 11.93 -0.81
CA PRO A 28 -4.93 10.45 -0.82
C PRO A 28 -3.82 9.86 -1.68
N LYS A 29 -3.48 10.53 -2.80
CA LYS A 29 -2.37 10.15 -3.68
C LYS A 29 -1.01 10.05 -2.97
N GLN A 30 -0.79 10.80 -1.88
CA GLN A 30 0.45 10.74 -1.12
C GLN A 30 0.56 9.41 -0.36
N ILE A 31 -0.54 8.99 0.27
CA ILE A 31 -0.65 7.72 1.01
C ILE A 31 -0.45 6.56 0.05
N TYR A 32 -1.18 6.57 -1.06
CA TYR A 32 -1.04 5.59 -2.13
C TYR A 32 0.43 5.44 -2.57
N HIS A 33 1.12 6.56 -2.82
CA HIS A 33 2.49 6.54 -3.31
C HIS A 33 3.47 6.01 -2.26
N GLN A 34 3.24 6.32 -0.98
CA GLN A 34 4.08 5.86 0.13
C GLN A 34 3.90 4.35 0.36
N ILE A 35 2.66 3.87 0.41
CA ILE A 35 2.36 2.44 0.53
C ILE A 35 2.96 1.66 -0.64
N PHE A 36 2.76 2.13 -1.88
CA PHE A 36 3.32 1.46 -3.06
C PHE A 36 4.84 1.37 -3.03
N LYS A 37 5.53 2.46 -2.62
CA LYS A 37 6.99 2.45 -2.46
C LYS A 37 7.46 1.48 -1.37
N SER A 38 6.78 1.44 -0.23
CA SER A 38 7.12 0.52 0.85
C SER A 38 6.99 -0.94 0.40
N ILE A 39 5.87 -1.28 -0.24
CA ILE A 39 5.64 -2.63 -0.79
C ILE A 39 6.69 -2.99 -1.85
N GLN A 40 6.98 -2.08 -2.79
CA GLN A 40 8.05 -2.30 -3.76
C GLN A 40 9.39 -2.59 -3.08
N SER A 41 9.71 -1.87 -2.01
CA SER A 41 10.96 -2.06 -1.26
C SER A 41 10.98 -3.39 -0.51
N SER A 42 9.88 -3.78 0.16
CA SER A 42 9.76 -5.06 0.85
C SER A 42 9.91 -6.22 -0.13
N VAL A 43 9.14 -6.23 -1.21
CA VAL A 43 9.19 -7.30 -2.22
C VAL A 43 10.54 -7.34 -2.94
N ALA A 44 11.18 -6.20 -3.19
CA ALA A 44 12.54 -6.17 -3.74
C ALA A 44 13.55 -6.83 -2.80
N CYS A 45 13.43 -6.63 -1.49
CA CYS A 45 14.31 -7.21 -0.48
C CYS A 45 14.02 -8.70 -0.25
N GLU A 46 12.75 -9.10 -0.24
CA GLU A 46 12.33 -10.46 0.12
C GLU A 46 12.35 -11.44 -1.06
N CYS A 47 11.95 -10.98 -2.24
CA CYS A 47 11.70 -11.85 -3.40
C CYS A 47 12.40 -11.39 -4.68
N GLY A 48 13.19 -10.31 -4.64
CA GLY A 48 13.87 -9.78 -5.83
C GLY A 48 13.00 -8.85 -6.69
N GLY A 49 11.80 -8.50 -6.22
CA GLY A 49 10.93 -7.48 -6.82
C GLY A 49 9.58 -8.02 -7.27
N LEU A 50 8.69 -7.10 -7.68
CA LEU A 50 7.30 -7.44 -8.07
C LEU A 50 7.22 -8.47 -9.21
N ALA A 51 8.26 -8.59 -10.03
CA ALA A 51 8.32 -9.56 -11.12
C ALA A 51 8.33 -11.04 -10.66
N HIS A 52 8.60 -11.29 -9.38
CA HIS A 52 8.62 -12.62 -8.79
C HIS A 52 7.30 -13.00 -8.10
N LEU A 53 6.33 -12.09 -8.04
CA LEU A 53 5.00 -12.39 -7.56
C LEU A 53 4.11 -12.86 -8.73
N GLU A 54 3.11 -13.68 -8.42
CA GLU A 54 2.05 -14.11 -9.35
C GLU A 54 1.00 -13.02 -9.61
N ILE A 55 1.26 -11.78 -9.17
CA ILE A 55 0.40 -10.61 -9.30
C ILE A 55 1.09 -9.50 -10.10
N SER A 56 0.31 -8.81 -10.94
CA SER A 56 0.84 -7.71 -11.75
C SER A 56 1.06 -6.45 -10.92
N GLU A 57 2.02 -5.60 -11.31
CA GLU A 57 2.19 -4.27 -10.70
C GLU A 57 0.89 -3.45 -10.73
N GLN A 58 0.10 -3.58 -11.80
CA GLN A 58 -1.19 -2.91 -11.92
C GLN A 58 -2.19 -3.37 -10.85
N GLU A 59 -2.26 -4.67 -10.57
CA GLU A 59 -3.16 -5.21 -9.54
C GLU A 59 -2.71 -4.79 -8.14
N VAL A 60 -1.40 -4.76 -7.87
CA VAL A 60 -0.83 -4.19 -6.64
C VAL A 60 -1.31 -2.75 -6.44
N LYS A 61 -1.24 -1.93 -7.50
CA LYS A 61 -1.73 -0.55 -7.46
C LYS A 61 -3.23 -0.48 -7.19
N GLU A 62 -4.03 -1.34 -7.83
CA GLU A 62 -5.49 -1.37 -7.61
C GLU A 62 -5.86 -1.76 -6.17
N ILE A 63 -5.13 -2.69 -5.56
CA ILE A 63 -5.33 -3.08 -4.15
C ILE A 63 -5.05 -1.90 -3.23
N ILE A 64 -3.91 -1.24 -3.39
CA ILE A 64 -3.54 -0.09 -2.58
C ILE A 64 -4.55 1.05 -2.77
N GLN A 65 -4.98 1.27 -4.01
CA GLN A 65 -5.98 2.30 -4.30
C GLN A 65 -7.30 2.00 -3.59
N LYS A 66 -7.81 0.77 -3.64
CA LYS A 66 -9.01 0.37 -2.90
C LYS A 66 -8.90 0.66 -1.42
N ILE A 67 -7.78 0.31 -0.79
CA ILE A 67 -7.55 0.56 0.65
C ILE A 67 -7.59 2.07 0.96
N VAL A 68 -6.92 2.88 0.15
CA VAL A 68 -6.88 4.34 0.33
C VAL A 68 -8.24 5.00 0.07
N ASP A 69 -9.04 4.48 -0.86
CA ASP A 69 -10.39 4.97 -1.18
C ASP A 69 -11.44 4.50 -0.15
N GLU A 70 -11.37 3.25 0.34
CA GLU A 70 -12.29 2.65 1.32
C GLU A 70 -12.05 3.17 2.74
N HIS A 71 -10.84 3.62 3.05
CA HIS A 71 -10.52 4.33 4.28
C HIS A 71 -10.31 5.81 3.98
N PRO A 72 -11.38 6.63 3.88
CA PRO A 72 -11.22 8.06 3.81
C PRO A 72 -10.59 8.53 5.12
N VAL A 73 -9.29 8.75 5.09
CA VAL A 73 -8.52 9.48 6.10
C VAL A 73 -9.32 10.72 6.45
N SER A 74 -9.39 11.09 7.73
CA SER A 74 -9.81 12.44 8.11
C SER A 74 -8.78 13.43 7.58
N LEU A 75 -8.85 13.74 6.28
CA LEU A 75 -8.06 14.77 5.63
C LEU A 75 -8.41 16.06 6.36
N ILE A 76 -7.40 16.67 6.97
CA ILE A 76 -7.58 17.96 7.63
C ILE A 76 -7.99 18.94 6.53
N LYS A 77 -9.20 19.51 6.66
CA LYS A 77 -9.75 20.52 5.76
C LYS A 77 -8.97 21.83 5.86
#